data_AF-A0A957MWZ4-F1
#
_entry.id   AF-A0A957MWZ4-F1
#
_cell.length_a   1.000
_cell.length_b   1.000
_cell.length_c   1.000
_cell.angle_alpha   90.00
_cell.angle_beta   90.00
_cell.angle_gamma   90.00
#
_symmetry.space_group_name_H-M   'P 1'
#
loop_
_entity.id
_entity.type
_entity.pdbx_description
1 polymer ?
#
loop_
_entity_poly.entity_id
_entity_poly.type
_entity_poly.pdbx_seq_one_letter_code
_entity_poly.pdbx_strand_id
1 'polypeptide(L)'
;MSNFETIAISGYDDDSETKGVHVLADKKVAYARRYVGYVDLSAKLEQWTKDSVIVLSNGEFTALRISSERKQQARRVLVERYGRNTVRYRLLAILIYLLVQDELGQIDTLYIDRDYEGARAEATIKNVLLHLFRRNGHEQQATFIRFANVKGSTADTMARRIYLGKEAPPVSISWEALHTQIQKLGKVT
;
A
#
# COMPACT_ATOMS: atom_id res chain seq x y z
N MET A 1 8.43 39.27 -43.23
CA MET A 1 9.54 40.19 -43.57
C MET A 1 9.46 41.31 -42.56
N SER A 2 10.26 41.34 -41.51
CA SER A 2 11.61 41.95 -41.43
C SER A 2 11.78 42.27 -39.94
N ASN A 3 12.90 42.16 -39.23
CA ASN A 3 14.24 41.68 -39.49
C ASN A 3 14.86 41.36 -38.12
N PHE A 4 15.77 40.39 -38.11
CA PHE A 4 16.75 40.19 -37.05
C PHE A 4 17.69 41.40 -37.00
N GLU A 5 17.98 41.91 -35.80
CA GLU A 5 19.20 42.68 -35.57
C GLU A 5 20.25 41.78 -34.92
N THR A 6 21.27 41.49 -35.72
CA THR A 6 22.56 40.95 -35.29
C THR A 6 23.40 42.11 -34.78
N ILE A 7 23.91 42.00 -33.56
CA ILE A 7 25.11 42.74 -33.14
C ILE A 7 26.16 41.69 -32.75
N ALA A 8 27.24 41.66 -33.52
CA ALA A 8 28.48 40.97 -33.21
C ALA A 8 29.49 42.00 -32.68
N ILE A 9 30.10 41.71 -31.53
CA ILE A 9 31.32 42.35 -31.02
C ILE A 9 32.12 41.20 -30.39
N SER A 10 33.07 40.63 -31.14
CA SER A 10 34.52 40.94 -31.11
C SER A 10 35.20 40.32 -29.89
N GLY A 11 36.04 39.31 -30.14
CA GLY A 11 36.79 38.58 -29.12
C GLY A 11 38.09 39.27 -28.67
N TYR A 12 38.68 38.72 -27.61
CA TYR A 12 40.11 38.43 -27.46
C TYR A 12 40.33 37.54 -26.22
N ASP A 13 41.28 36.61 -26.34
CA ASP A 13 41.63 35.49 -25.46
C ASP A 13 42.22 35.89 -24.09
N ASP A 14 42.06 35.04 -23.06
CA ASP A 14 43.18 34.42 -22.30
C ASP A 14 42.67 33.42 -21.24
N ASP A 15 43.46 32.37 -21.02
CA ASP A 15 43.21 31.20 -20.19
C ASP A 15 43.16 31.51 -18.69
N SER A 16 42.20 30.92 -17.96
CA SER A 16 42.47 30.30 -16.66
C SER A 16 41.24 29.59 -16.09
N GLU A 17 41.46 28.33 -15.73
CA GLU A 17 40.55 27.47 -14.99
C GLU A 17 39.95 28.18 -13.77
N THR A 18 38.63 28.23 -13.69
CA THR A 18 37.94 28.21 -12.39
C THR A 18 36.65 27.42 -12.47
N LYS A 19 36.68 26.30 -11.74
CA LYS A 19 35.54 25.50 -11.31
C LYS A 19 34.44 26.40 -10.75
N GLY A 20 33.18 26.12 -11.11
CA GLY A 20 32.07 26.44 -10.23
C GLY A 20 30.77 26.86 -10.92
N VAL A 21 29.76 26.04 -10.71
CA VAL A 21 28.34 26.42 -10.62
C VAL A 21 27.66 26.76 -11.96
N HIS A 22 27.36 25.71 -12.74
CA HIS A 22 26.16 25.77 -13.57
C HIS A 22 24.94 25.62 -12.66
N VAL A 23 24.33 26.77 -12.35
CA VAL A 23 22.96 26.91 -11.87
C VAL A 23 22.03 26.35 -12.96
N LEU A 24 21.73 25.06 -12.90
CA LEU A 24 20.58 24.50 -13.59
C LEU A 24 19.41 24.57 -12.61
N ALA A 25 18.60 25.61 -12.82
CA ALA A 25 17.37 25.89 -12.13
C ALA A 25 16.48 24.62 -12.02
N ASP A 26 16.23 24.24 -10.77
CA ASP A 26 15.04 23.59 -10.21
C ASP A 26 14.08 22.91 -11.21
N LYS A 27 14.49 21.75 -11.73
CA LYS A 27 13.56 20.62 -11.83
C LYS A 27 13.68 19.80 -10.55
N LYS A 28 13.09 20.30 -9.47
CA LYS A 28 12.85 19.53 -8.24
C LYS A 28 11.75 18.50 -8.52
N VAL A 29 12.08 17.48 -9.31
CA VAL A 29 11.38 16.20 -9.22
C VAL A 29 11.82 15.63 -7.89
N ALA A 30 11.07 15.95 -6.83
CA ALA A 30 11.24 15.29 -5.55
C ALA A 30 10.97 13.80 -5.79
N TYR A 31 12.02 13.02 -5.98
CA TYR A 31 11.93 11.58 -5.87
C TYR A 31 11.50 11.30 -4.44
N ALA A 32 10.20 11.07 -4.23
CA ALA A 32 9.73 10.50 -2.98
C ALA A 32 10.55 9.22 -2.77
N ARG A 33 11.33 9.19 -1.68
CA ARG A 33 12.19 8.06 -1.37
C ARG A 33 11.28 6.85 -1.20
N ARG A 34 11.39 5.90 -2.12
CA ARG A 34 10.61 4.68 -2.05
C ARG A 34 11.08 3.85 -0.85
N TYR A 35 10.16 3.09 -0.24
CA TYR A 35 10.40 2.40 1.02
C TYR A 35 9.88 0.95 1.01
N VAL A 36 10.39 0.14 1.93
CA VAL A 36 9.89 -1.21 2.20
C VAL A 36 8.81 -1.14 3.27
N GLY A 37 7.59 -1.59 2.94
CA GLY A 37 6.46 -1.61 3.85
C GLY A 37 6.25 -3.00 4.46
N TYR A 38 5.94 -3.03 5.76
CA TYR A 38 5.60 -4.24 6.51
C TYR A 38 4.14 -4.15 6.98
N VAL A 39 3.38 -5.22 6.79
CA VAL A 39 1.97 -5.29 7.16
C VAL A 39 1.74 -6.38 8.20
N ASP A 40 1.01 -6.02 9.26
CA ASP A 40 0.55 -6.97 10.26
C ASP A 40 -0.91 -6.71 10.72
N LEU A 41 -1.52 -7.70 11.37
CA LEU A 41 -2.87 -7.63 11.94
C LEU A 41 -2.87 -7.94 13.43
N SER A 42 -3.53 -7.08 14.20
CA SER A 42 -3.59 -7.19 15.65
C SER A 42 -4.46 -8.33 16.18
N ALA A 43 -5.44 -8.75 15.37
CA ALA A 43 -6.37 -9.83 15.66
C ALA A 43 -6.71 -10.55 14.36
N LYS A 44 -6.61 -11.88 14.38
CA LYS A 44 -6.85 -12.72 13.21
C LYS A 44 -8.24 -12.48 12.62
N LEU A 45 -8.33 -12.40 11.30
CA LEU A 45 -9.57 -12.03 10.62
C LEU A 45 -10.71 -13.03 10.84
N GLU A 46 -10.41 -14.30 11.14
CA GLU A 46 -11.39 -15.32 11.49
C GLU A 46 -12.08 -15.10 12.85
N GLN A 47 -11.59 -14.19 13.68
CA GLN A 47 -12.30 -13.75 14.89
C GLN A 47 -13.42 -12.78 14.50
N TRP A 48 -14.46 -13.29 13.83
CA TRP A 48 -15.52 -12.49 13.18
C TRP A 48 -16.28 -11.54 14.11
N THR A 49 -16.31 -11.84 15.41
CA THR A 49 -17.03 -11.06 16.44
C THR A 49 -16.18 -9.99 17.11
N LYS A 50 -14.88 -9.91 16.81
CA LYS A 50 -13.97 -8.89 17.35
C LYS A 50 -13.57 -7.90 16.28
N ASP A 51 -13.21 -6.69 16.66
CA ASP A 51 -12.56 -5.76 15.73
C ASP A 51 -11.16 -6.26 15.35
N SER A 52 -10.67 -5.87 14.18
CA SER A 52 -9.30 -6.11 13.76
C SER A 52 -8.66 -4.78 13.33
N VAL A 53 -7.38 -4.62 13.65
CA VAL A 53 -6.57 -3.51 13.17
C VAL A 53 -5.53 -4.06 12.21
N ILE A 54 -5.40 -3.40 11.06
CA ILE A 54 -4.34 -3.66 10.10
C ILE A 54 -3.37 -2.49 10.13
N VAL A 55 -2.07 -2.77 10.16
CA VAL A 55 -1.01 -1.78 10.29
C VAL A 55 -0.02 -1.93 9.15
N LEU A 56 0.36 -0.82 8.55
CA LEU A 56 1.48 -0.68 7.61
C LEU A 56 2.59 0.05 8.35
N SER A 57 3.83 -0.40 8.21
CA SER A 57 4.97 0.32 8.77
C SER A 57 6.21 0.26 7.90
N ASN A 58 6.97 1.36 7.91
CA ASN A 58 8.30 1.50 7.30
C ASN A 58 9.32 2.10 8.30
N GLY A 59 9.02 2.00 9.60
CA GLY A 59 9.65 2.79 10.67
C GLY A 59 8.65 3.72 11.35
N GLU A 60 7.81 4.38 10.55
CA GLU A 60 6.56 5.02 10.98
C GLU A 60 5.38 4.07 10.74
N PHE A 61 4.16 4.42 11.16
CA PHE A 61 3.01 3.54 10.95
C PHE A 61 1.73 4.26 10.53
N THR A 62 0.97 3.59 9.66
CA THR A 62 -0.41 3.90 9.32
C THR A 62 -1.27 2.71 9.71
N ALA A 63 -2.45 2.94 10.25
CA ALA A 63 -3.33 1.87 10.70
C ALA A 63 -4.78 2.13 10.33
N LEU A 64 -5.52 1.06 10.05
CA LEU A 64 -6.96 1.08 9.82
C LEU A 64 -7.66 0.05 10.70
N ARG A 65 -8.85 0.40 11.21
CA ARG A 65 -9.72 -0.52 11.96
C ARG A 65 -10.83 -1.04 11.06
N ILE A 66 -11.05 -2.35 11.07
CA ILE A 66 -12.31 -2.95 10.62
C ILE A 66 -13.11 -3.44 11.83
N SER A 67 -14.34 -2.94 11.95
CA SER A 67 -15.24 -3.38 13.02
C SER A 67 -15.76 -4.80 12.77
N SER A 68 -16.12 -5.50 13.85
CA SER A 68 -16.76 -6.82 13.78
C SER A 68 -18.03 -6.81 12.90
N GLU A 69 -18.83 -5.74 12.98
CA GLU A 69 -20.02 -5.54 12.14
C GLU A 69 -19.66 -5.54 10.65
N ARG A 70 -18.66 -4.75 10.24
CA ARG A 70 -18.24 -4.67 8.84
C ARG A 70 -17.57 -5.96 8.37
N LYS A 71 -16.83 -6.67 9.24
CA LYS A 71 -16.31 -8.02 8.93
C LYS A 71 -17.45 -8.98 8.64
N GLN A 72 -18.52 -8.97 9.42
CA GLN A 72 -19.68 -9.83 9.20
C GLN A 72 -20.45 -9.47 7.94
N GLN A 73 -20.64 -8.17 7.66
CA GLN A 73 -21.22 -7.70 6.40
C GLN A 73 -20.39 -8.17 5.19
N ALA A 74 -19.08 -7.96 5.19
CA ALA A 74 -18.19 -8.41 4.13
C ALA A 74 -18.16 -9.93 3.99
N ARG A 75 -18.15 -10.66 5.11
CA ARG A 75 -18.21 -12.12 5.13
C ARG A 75 -19.42 -12.65 4.39
N ARG A 76 -20.62 -12.09 4.63
CA ARG A 76 -21.85 -12.52 3.94
C ARG A 76 -21.70 -12.41 2.42
N VAL A 77 -21.29 -11.23 1.93
CA VAL A 77 -21.13 -10.97 0.49
C VAL A 77 -20.02 -11.83 -0.13
N LEU A 78 -18.89 -12.00 0.56
CA LEU A 78 -17.77 -12.80 0.06
C LEU A 78 -18.08 -14.30 0.05
N VAL A 79 -18.82 -14.81 1.05
CA VAL A 79 -19.22 -16.22 1.12
C VAL A 79 -20.16 -16.56 -0.04
N GLU A 80 -21.13 -15.69 -0.31
CA GLU A 80 -22.08 -15.85 -1.40
C GLU A 80 -21.38 -15.90 -2.77
N ARG A 81 -20.32 -15.10 -2.96
CA ARG A 81 -19.62 -15.00 -4.25
C ARG A 81 -18.49 -16.01 -4.46
N TYR A 82 -17.79 -16.40 -3.40
CA TYR A 82 -16.51 -17.11 -3.50
C TYR A 82 -16.42 -18.37 -2.63
N GLY A 83 -17.50 -18.69 -1.90
CA GLY A 83 -17.53 -19.77 -0.93
C GLY A 83 -16.73 -19.47 0.33
N ARG A 84 -16.96 -20.29 1.37
CA ARG A 84 -16.46 -20.04 2.73
C ARG A 84 -14.93 -20.11 2.85
N ASN A 85 -14.27 -20.92 2.03
CA ASN A 85 -12.86 -21.29 2.23
C ASN A 85 -11.86 -20.17 1.91
N THR A 86 -12.27 -19.14 1.13
CA THR A 86 -11.35 -18.07 0.69
C THR A 86 -11.67 -16.71 1.28
N VAL A 87 -12.76 -16.59 2.05
CA VAL A 87 -13.30 -15.31 2.53
C VAL A 87 -12.29 -14.54 3.36
N ARG A 88 -11.57 -15.20 4.29
CA ARG A 88 -10.56 -14.54 5.13
C ARG A 88 -9.41 -13.96 4.31
N TYR A 89 -8.95 -14.68 3.28
CA TYR A 89 -7.84 -14.25 2.41
C TYR A 89 -8.24 -13.08 1.51
N ARG A 90 -9.47 -13.13 0.98
CA ARG A 90 -10.03 -12.03 0.17
C ARG A 90 -10.25 -10.78 1.02
N LEU A 91 -10.79 -10.94 2.22
CA LEU A 91 -10.94 -9.83 3.15
C LEU A 91 -9.59 -9.22 3.51
N LEU A 92 -8.59 -10.05 3.83
CA LEU A 92 -7.22 -9.59 4.10
C LEU A 92 -6.67 -8.75 2.95
N ALA A 93 -6.74 -9.27 1.72
CA ALA A 93 -6.25 -8.56 0.54
C ALA A 93 -6.98 -7.21 0.33
N ILE A 94 -8.29 -7.14 0.56
CA ILE A 94 -9.05 -5.88 0.46
C ILE A 94 -8.57 -4.88 1.52
N LEU A 95 -8.37 -5.32 2.76
CA LEU A 95 -7.91 -4.47 3.86
C LEU A 95 -6.50 -3.92 3.58
N ILE A 96 -5.61 -4.77 3.07
CA ILE A 96 -4.27 -4.37 2.65
C ILE A 96 -4.35 -3.33 1.53
N TYR A 97 -5.15 -3.57 0.50
CA TYR A 97 -5.34 -2.60 -0.59
C TYR A 97 -5.79 -1.24 -0.04
N LEU A 98 -6.82 -1.22 0.81
CA LEU A 98 -7.36 0.03 1.38
C LEU A 98 -6.32 0.77 2.23
N LEU A 99 -5.44 0.04 2.90
CA LEU A 99 -4.37 0.59 3.73
C LEU A 99 -3.24 1.22 2.92
N VAL A 100 -2.90 0.64 1.76
CA VAL A 100 -1.71 1.05 0.98
C VAL A 100 -2.03 1.91 -0.24
N GLN A 101 -3.29 1.99 -0.68
CA GLN A 101 -3.67 2.56 -1.98
C GLN A 101 -3.12 3.98 -2.23
N ASP A 102 -3.12 4.83 -1.19
CA ASP A 102 -2.68 6.22 -1.30
C ASP A 102 -1.15 6.36 -1.35
N GLU A 103 -0.42 5.33 -0.94
CA GLU A 103 1.05 5.30 -0.86
C GLU A 103 1.69 4.32 -1.86
N LEU A 104 0.92 3.68 -2.73
CA LEU A 104 1.42 2.64 -3.66
C LEU A 104 2.60 3.10 -4.53
N GLY A 105 2.66 4.39 -4.90
CA GLY A 105 3.77 4.96 -5.67
C GLY A 105 5.08 5.09 -4.88
N GLN A 106 5.00 5.04 -3.56
CA GLN A 106 6.13 5.21 -2.63
C GLN A 106 6.62 3.88 -2.05
N ILE A 107 5.88 2.78 -2.26
CA ILE A 107 6.28 1.46 -1.75
C ILE A 107 7.12 0.75 -2.82
N ASP A 108 8.30 0.27 -2.46
CA ASP A 108 9.13 -0.61 -3.30
C ASP A 108 8.70 -2.07 -3.18
N THR A 109 8.48 -2.52 -1.94
CA THR A 109 8.11 -3.89 -1.63
C THR A 109 7.23 -3.92 -0.40
N LEU A 110 6.16 -4.71 -0.45
CA LEU A 110 5.21 -4.93 0.62
C LEU A 110 5.41 -6.34 1.20
N TYR A 111 5.91 -6.42 2.42
CA TYR A 111 5.99 -7.64 3.21
C TYR A 111 4.72 -7.81 4.04
N ILE A 112 3.99 -8.88 3.80
CA ILE A 112 2.81 -9.26 4.57
C ILE A 112 3.22 -10.35 5.56
N ASP A 113 2.74 -10.24 6.81
CA ASP A 113 3.01 -11.27 7.80
C ASP A 113 2.58 -12.67 7.35
N ARG A 114 3.39 -13.66 7.71
CA ARG A 114 3.18 -15.05 7.31
C ARG A 114 2.08 -15.75 8.08
N ASP A 115 1.57 -15.24 9.22
CA ASP A 115 0.55 -15.94 10.05
C ASP A 115 -0.68 -16.47 9.29
N TYR A 116 -0.93 -15.98 8.08
CA TYR A 116 -1.86 -16.54 7.10
C TYR A 116 -1.18 -17.57 6.17
N GLU A 117 -0.56 -18.61 6.75
CA GLU A 117 0.31 -19.56 6.04
C GLU A 117 -0.41 -20.53 5.09
N GLY A 118 0.35 -20.98 4.09
CA GLY A 118 0.00 -22.02 3.13
C GLY A 118 0.05 -21.50 1.69
N ALA A 119 0.66 -22.26 0.78
CA ALA A 119 0.85 -21.84 -0.62
C ALA A 119 -0.45 -21.36 -1.29
N ARG A 120 -1.59 -21.99 -0.96
CA ARG A 120 -2.91 -21.59 -1.45
C ARG A 120 -3.39 -20.25 -0.86
N ALA A 121 -3.13 -20.00 0.42
CA ALA A 121 -3.51 -18.76 1.09
C ALA A 121 -2.71 -17.58 0.51
N GLU A 122 -1.39 -17.70 0.48
CA GLU A 122 -0.49 -16.69 -0.09
C GLU A 122 -0.81 -16.38 -1.56
N ALA A 123 -1.02 -17.42 -2.37
CA ALA A 123 -1.43 -17.25 -3.77
C ALA A 123 -2.77 -16.53 -3.89
N THR A 124 -3.76 -16.87 -3.05
CA THR A 124 -5.07 -16.20 -3.06
C THR A 124 -4.93 -14.72 -2.69
N ILE A 125 -4.22 -14.40 -1.61
CA ILE A 125 -4.01 -13.02 -1.14
C ILE A 125 -3.30 -12.21 -2.24
N LYS A 126 -2.19 -12.74 -2.77
CA LYS A 126 -1.40 -12.10 -3.82
C LYS A 126 -2.22 -11.84 -5.09
N ASN A 127 -2.95 -12.85 -5.57
CA ASN A 127 -3.77 -12.71 -6.78
C ASN A 127 -4.89 -11.68 -6.61
N VAL A 128 -5.54 -11.67 -5.44
CA VAL A 128 -6.58 -10.68 -5.13
C VAL A 128 -6.00 -9.27 -5.07
N LEU A 129 -4.84 -9.09 -4.42
CA LEU A 129 -4.16 -7.79 -4.36
C LEU A 129 -3.76 -7.27 -5.74
N LEU A 130 -3.07 -8.08 -6.54
CA LEU A 130 -2.67 -7.70 -7.89
C LEU A 130 -3.88 -7.36 -8.77
N HIS A 131 -4.99 -8.08 -8.60
CA HIS A 131 -6.25 -7.75 -9.27
C HIS A 131 -6.82 -6.41 -8.81
N LEU A 132 -6.87 -6.16 -7.50
CA LEU A 132 -7.34 -4.88 -6.95
C LEU A 132 -6.48 -3.71 -7.40
N PHE A 133 -5.15 -3.84 -7.39
CA PHE A 133 -4.24 -2.82 -7.91
C PHE A 133 -4.58 -2.48 -9.37
N ARG A 134 -4.65 -3.49 -10.24
CA ARG A 134 -4.99 -3.31 -11.66
C ARG A 134 -6.36 -2.67 -11.87
N ARG A 135 -7.39 -3.10 -11.14
CA ARG A 135 -8.75 -2.54 -11.23
C ARG A 135 -8.86 -1.10 -10.73
N ASN A 136 -7.87 -0.63 -9.99
CA ASN A 136 -7.79 0.74 -9.51
C ASN A 136 -6.70 1.57 -10.23
N GLY A 137 -6.18 1.09 -11.37
CA GLY A 137 -5.23 1.85 -12.19
C GLY A 137 -3.78 1.78 -11.71
N HIS A 138 -3.45 0.87 -10.80
CA HIS A 138 -2.08 0.66 -10.32
C HIS A 138 -1.49 -0.61 -10.94
N GLU A 139 -0.41 -0.47 -11.69
CA GLU A 139 0.38 -1.60 -12.17
C GLU A 139 1.45 -1.97 -11.15
N GLN A 140 1.34 -3.16 -10.59
CA GLN A 140 2.32 -3.73 -9.67
C GLN A 140 2.71 -5.13 -10.14
N GLN A 141 4.00 -5.44 -10.10
CA GLN A 141 4.49 -6.76 -10.42
C GLN A 141 4.25 -7.73 -9.27
N ALA A 142 4.19 -9.05 -9.55
CA ALA A 142 4.10 -10.06 -8.50
C ALA A 142 5.29 -10.02 -7.52
N THR A 143 6.40 -9.40 -7.92
CA THR A 143 7.58 -9.15 -7.09
C THR A 143 7.34 -8.12 -5.98
N PHE A 144 6.37 -7.23 -6.15
CA PHE A 144 5.98 -6.21 -5.16
C PHE A 144 5.50 -6.81 -3.84
N ILE A 145 4.83 -7.97 -3.89
CA ILE A 145 4.25 -8.62 -2.71
C ILE A 145 5.14 -9.78 -2.25
N ARG A 146 5.52 -9.74 -0.98
CA ARG A 146 6.30 -10.78 -0.30
C ARG A 146 5.60 -11.19 0.98
N PHE A 147 5.83 -12.43 1.38
CA PHE A 147 5.40 -12.92 2.69
C PHE A 147 6.67 -13.17 3.52
N ALA A 148 6.73 -12.62 4.73
CA ALA A 148 7.83 -12.84 5.68
C ALA A 148 7.27 -12.87 7.11
N ASN A 149 8.05 -13.40 8.05
CA ASN A 149 7.75 -13.23 9.46
C ASN A 149 8.05 -11.76 9.84
N VAL A 150 7.04 -11.00 10.25
CA VAL A 150 7.20 -9.59 10.62
C VAL A 150 7.24 -9.37 12.13
N LYS A 151 7.31 -10.44 12.92
CA LYS A 151 7.39 -10.38 14.38
C LYS A 151 8.57 -9.51 14.85
N GLY A 152 8.30 -8.65 15.82
CA GLY A 152 9.25 -7.68 16.35
C GLY A 152 9.40 -6.41 15.52
N SER A 153 8.78 -6.33 14.33
CA SER A 153 8.72 -5.08 13.58
C SER A 153 7.84 -4.03 14.27
N THR A 154 7.94 -2.78 13.81
CA THR A 154 7.04 -1.70 14.21
C THR A 154 5.59 -2.05 13.87
N ALA A 155 5.30 -2.70 12.74
CA ALA A 155 3.94 -3.11 12.38
C ALA A 155 3.33 -4.05 13.44
N ASP A 156 4.05 -5.11 13.82
CA ASP A 156 3.63 -6.08 14.84
C ASP A 156 3.48 -5.40 16.22
N THR A 157 4.45 -4.59 16.60
CA THR A 157 4.40 -3.85 17.87
C THR A 157 3.19 -2.92 17.94
N MET A 158 2.94 -2.14 16.90
CA MET A 158 1.84 -1.18 16.86
C MET A 158 0.48 -1.87 16.76
N ALA A 159 0.35 -2.91 15.93
CA ALA A 159 -0.86 -3.71 15.85
C ALA A 159 -1.27 -4.21 17.24
N ARG A 160 -0.33 -4.80 17.98
CA ARG A 160 -0.57 -5.28 19.35
C ARG A 160 -0.92 -4.17 20.33
N ARG A 161 -0.19 -3.05 20.32
CA ARG A 161 -0.45 -1.91 21.24
C ARG A 161 -1.85 -1.33 21.03
N ILE A 162 -2.26 -1.13 19.79
CA ILE A 162 -3.60 -0.63 19.45
C ILE A 162 -4.67 -1.62 19.93
N TYR A 163 -4.49 -2.92 19.67
CA TYR A 163 -5.47 -3.92 20.13
C TYR A 163 -5.58 -4.02 21.65
N LEU A 164 -4.50 -3.77 22.38
CA LEU A 164 -4.51 -3.68 23.84
C LEU A 164 -5.04 -2.34 24.38
N GLY A 165 -5.49 -1.42 23.51
CA GLY A 165 -5.98 -0.10 23.90
C GLY A 165 -4.90 0.84 24.44
N LYS A 166 -3.63 0.57 24.14
CA LYS A 166 -2.48 1.39 24.56
C LYS A 166 -2.19 2.56 23.63
N GLU A 167 -2.94 2.65 22.53
CA GLU A 167 -2.86 3.71 21.52
C GLU A 167 -4.28 4.14 21.14
N ALA A 168 -4.42 5.34 20.59
CA ALA A 168 -5.71 5.81 20.07
C ALA A 168 -6.22 4.87 18.98
N PRO A 169 -7.55 4.60 18.92
CA PRO A 169 -8.10 3.73 17.90
C PRO A 169 -7.94 4.39 16.52
N PRO A 170 -7.49 3.64 15.49
CA PRO A 170 -7.35 4.19 14.15
C PRO A 170 -8.71 4.42 13.50
N VAL A 171 -8.68 5.15 12.38
CA VAL A 171 -9.86 5.40 11.56
C VAL A 171 -10.52 4.09 11.16
N SER A 172 -11.84 4.03 11.33
CA SER A 172 -12.64 2.88 10.93
C SER A 172 -12.91 2.90 9.43
N ILE A 173 -12.56 1.81 8.74
CA ILE A 173 -12.86 1.59 7.33
C ILE A 173 -14.36 1.70 7.11
N SER A 174 -14.82 2.47 6.12
CA SER A 174 -16.26 2.59 5.80
C SER A 174 -16.81 1.35 5.08
N TRP A 175 -18.12 1.11 5.16
CA TRP A 175 -18.78 0.01 4.46
C TRP A 175 -18.72 0.26 2.97
N GLU A 176 -18.93 1.50 2.54
CA GLU A 176 -18.81 1.92 1.14
C GLU A 176 -17.42 1.62 0.56
N ALA A 177 -16.35 2.00 1.27
CA ALA A 177 -14.98 1.72 0.84
C ALA A 177 -14.75 0.21 0.72
N LEU A 178 -15.17 -0.57 1.72
CA LEU A 178 -15.04 -2.02 1.74
C LEU A 178 -15.84 -2.68 0.60
N HIS A 179 -17.11 -2.32 0.47
CA HIS A 179 -18.04 -2.87 -0.51
C HIS A 179 -17.61 -2.55 -1.94
N THR A 180 -17.12 -1.33 -2.20
CA THR A 180 -16.57 -0.93 -3.50
C THR A 180 -15.47 -1.89 -3.96
N GLN A 181 -14.54 -2.25 -3.07
CA GLN A 181 -13.48 -3.19 -3.41
C GLN A 181 -13.99 -4.63 -3.58
N ILE A 182 -14.98 -5.05 -2.78
CA ILE A 182 -15.65 -6.35 -2.97
C ILE A 182 -16.31 -6.44 -4.35
N GLN A 183 -16.93 -5.36 -4.85
CA GLN A 183 -17.52 -5.34 -6.19
C GLN A 183 -16.45 -5.46 -7.29
N LYS A 184 -15.29 -4.81 -7.11
CA LYS A 184 -14.18 -4.86 -8.08
C LYS A 184 -13.55 -6.24 -8.23
N LEU A 185 -13.73 -7.15 -7.27
CA LEU A 185 -13.29 -8.55 -7.41
C LEU A 185 -14.07 -9.32 -8.49
N GLY A 186 -15.24 -8.84 -8.92
CA GLY A 186 -16.08 -9.50 -9.92
C GLY A 186 -16.93 -10.63 -9.35
N LYS A 187 -17.37 -11.55 -10.23
CA LYS A 187 -17.97 -12.84 -9.89
C LYS A 187 -17.03 -13.95 -10.34
N VAL A 188 -17.07 -15.11 -9.69
CA VAL A 188 -16.49 -16.33 -10.27
C VAL A 188 -17.41 -16.72 -11.43
N THR A 189 -16.88 -16.64 -12.65
CA THR A 189 -17.53 -17.21 -13.84
C THR A 189 -17.27 -18.70 -13.89
#